data_AF-A0A2H6LLJ2-F1
#
_entry.id   AF-A0A2H6LLJ2-F1
#
_cell.length_a   1.000
_cell.length_b   1.000
_cell.length_c   1.000
_cell.angle_alpha   90.00
_cell.angle_beta   90.00
_cell.angle_gamma   90.00
#
_symmetry.space_group_name_H-M   'P 1'
#
loop_
_entity.id
_entity.type
_entity.pdbx_description
1 polymer ?
#
loop_
_entity_poly.entity_id
_entity_poly.type
_entity_poly.pdbx_seq_one_letter_code
_entity_poly.pdbx_strand_id
1 'polypeptide(L)'
;MFACNQAVADIIPDNTLPVNTTVSNSGNLRIIEGGTLRGTNLFHSFQEFSFSVNTAAMTGDTAFFNNNSAVRNIFARITGGSISNIDGIIRANGTANLFLINPSGMVFGPNASLNVGGSFVASTANSIKFADGKEFSATNHTLDPLLTVSAPIGLNFGSHVGSIVNQSQASPNGEMTDADPPNPIGLKAPIGKTLALIGGDVAIEGGNLTTTAGRIELGSVGTGLVKLTEIEKGYAFDYSGVQGFRDIQVSQFAIIYGSGNDGSDIHFQGGNVKLTDSSLVFINSFGEGRQDNLSINARNFTIDGGAFLATFALGEGDAGNIQVKASELVELTGSTPDGFFPSGIGSQVLELATGNAGNITIEAQKLLIRDGATIDSSTFGSGQAGNISIKAANSVELRGRNLIDSQQPSGIFAQVAQESIAKPSNAGSLNIETQKLIITGGAQIATSVRNSGKGGNITIQALDTILVSGTSSQATASFSDSNRSGIFIGAEAGATGDVGNLNITTGLLTVENGARISAANFGSSQVGGNATFTLSW
;
A
#
# COMPACT_ATOMS: atom_id res chain seq x y z
N MET A 1 -6.82 16.23 48.91
CA MET A 1 -7.32 16.12 47.52
C MET A 1 -6.18 16.60 46.63
N PHE A 2 -5.31 15.68 46.20
CA PHE A 2 -4.20 16.02 45.32
C PHE A 2 -4.74 16.07 43.90
N ALA A 3 -4.80 17.27 43.33
CA ALA A 3 -5.10 17.46 41.92
C ALA A 3 -3.95 16.82 41.12
N CYS A 4 -4.25 15.73 40.41
CA CYS A 4 -3.41 15.27 39.33
C CYS A 4 -3.46 16.37 38.26
N ASN A 5 -2.40 17.16 38.16
CA ASN A 5 -2.24 18.15 37.11
C ASN A 5 -2.01 17.34 35.82
N GLN A 6 -3.09 16.99 35.11
CA GLN A 6 -2.96 16.56 33.72
C GLN A 6 -2.22 17.70 33.00
N ALA A 7 -1.00 17.43 32.52
CA ALA A 7 -0.31 18.36 31.66
C ALA A 7 -1.26 18.71 30.51
N VAL A 8 -1.61 19.99 30.40
CA VAL A 8 -2.45 20.47 29.31
C VAL A 8 -1.61 20.36 28.06
N ALA A 9 -1.93 19.42 27.18
CA ALA A 9 -1.34 19.27 25.86
C ALA A 9 -1.44 20.62 25.12
N ASP A 10 -0.32 21.24 24.75
CA ASP A 10 -0.29 22.50 23.98
C ASP A 10 0.92 22.49 23.02
N ILE A 11 1.08 23.55 22.22
CA ILE A 11 2.26 23.74 21.37
C ILE A 11 3.26 24.63 22.12
N ILE A 12 4.24 23.99 22.76
CA ILE A 12 5.19 24.66 23.66
C ILE A 12 6.57 24.68 23.00
N PRO A 13 7.10 25.85 22.59
CA PRO A 13 8.45 25.95 22.05
C PRO A 13 9.50 25.68 23.14
N ASP A 14 10.68 25.23 22.74
CA ASP A 14 11.85 25.19 23.62
C ASP A 14 12.87 26.31 23.27
N ASN A 15 13.93 26.40 24.07
CA ASN A 15 14.97 27.42 23.92
C ASN A 15 16.30 26.85 23.39
N THR A 16 16.25 25.84 22.51
CA THR A 16 17.43 25.10 22.03
C THR A 16 17.95 25.52 20.66
N LEU A 17 17.46 26.64 20.12
CA LEU A 17 17.86 27.19 18.82
C LEU A 17 18.55 28.56 18.99
N PRO A 18 19.43 28.97 18.05
CA PRO A 18 20.02 30.32 18.07
C PRO A 18 18.98 31.44 17.97
N VAL A 19 17.96 31.24 17.14
CA VAL A 19 16.72 32.02 17.12
C VAL A 19 15.61 31.04 17.44
N ASN A 20 15.01 31.20 18.62
CA ASN A 20 14.01 30.28 19.15
C ASN A 20 12.68 30.38 18.42
N THR A 21 11.94 29.28 18.49
CA THR A 21 10.55 29.24 18.03
C THR A 21 9.69 30.02 19.01
N THR A 22 8.71 30.76 18.50
CA THR A 22 7.71 31.44 19.31
C THR A 22 6.33 30.99 18.88
N VAL A 23 5.43 30.82 19.84
CA VAL A 23 4.04 30.46 19.58
C VAL A 23 3.15 31.56 20.14
N SER A 24 2.27 32.12 19.31
CA SER A 24 1.27 33.09 19.73
C SER A 24 -0.13 32.61 19.40
N ASN A 25 -1.11 33.03 20.19
CA ASN A 25 -2.47 32.53 20.12
C ASN A 25 -3.39 33.57 19.46
N SER A 26 -4.13 33.17 18.44
CA SER A 26 -5.15 34.00 17.78
C SER A 26 -6.41 33.18 17.54
N GLY A 27 -7.36 33.25 18.49
CA GLY A 27 -8.50 32.35 18.51
C GLY A 27 -8.04 30.88 18.60
N ASN A 28 -8.48 30.07 17.65
CA ASN A 28 -8.09 28.65 17.56
C ASN A 28 -6.73 28.44 16.89
N LEU A 29 -6.08 29.50 16.40
CA LEU A 29 -4.79 29.42 15.75
C LEU A 29 -3.66 29.47 16.78
N ARG A 30 -2.70 28.57 16.63
CA ARG A 30 -1.37 28.63 17.24
C ARG A 30 -0.39 29.05 16.15
N ILE A 31 -0.07 30.34 16.11
CA ILE A 31 0.82 30.94 15.12
C ILE A 31 2.27 30.67 15.57
N ILE A 32 2.97 29.87 14.80
CA ILE A 32 4.37 29.46 15.00
C ILE A 32 5.25 30.39 14.16
N GLU A 33 6.08 31.16 14.85
CA GLU A 33 7.00 32.16 14.30
C GLU A 33 8.41 31.99 14.88
N GLY A 34 9.30 32.92 14.52
CA GLY A 34 10.71 32.84 14.89
C GLY A 34 11.37 31.64 14.23
N GLY A 35 12.09 30.85 15.02
CA GLY A 35 12.89 29.75 14.51
C GLY A 35 14.16 30.26 13.82
N THR A 36 15.08 29.33 13.56
CA THR A 36 16.37 29.69 12.99
C THR A 36 16.38 29.44 11.49
N LEU A 37 16.47 30.51 10.70
CA LEU A 37 16.62 30.42 9.24
C LEU A 37 18.09 30.26 8.85
N ARG A 38 18.38 29.31 7.97
CA ARG A 38 19.68 29.15 7.28
C ARG A 38 19.41 28.93 5.80
N GLY A 39 19.67 29.95 4.98
CA GLY A 39 19.33 29.92 3.56
C GLY A 39 17.81 29.78 3.40
N THR A 40 17.36 28.68 2.79
CA THR A 40 15.94 28.36 2.59
C THR A 40 15.42 27.28 3.56
N ASN A 41 16.22 26.88 4.55
CA ASN A 41 15.84 25.93 5.60
C ASN A 41 15.47 26.68 6.89
N LEU A 42 14.25 26.49 7.38
CA LEU A 42 13.75 27.06 8.63
C LEU A 42 13.65 25.95 9.69
N PHE A 43 14.30 26.16 10.83
CA PHE A 43 14.34 25.19 11.92
C PHE A 43 13.46 25.65 13.09
N HIS A 44 12.58 24.76 13.56
CA HIS A 44 11.73 24.94 14.73
C HIS A 44 11.98 23.83 15.77
N SER A 45 11.82 24.16 17.05
CA SER A 45 12.05 23.24 18.16
C SER A 45 11.00 23.45 19.24
N PHE A 46 10.43 22.35 19.71
CA PHE A 46 9.34 22.33 20.66
C PHE A 46 9.64 21.39 21.81
N GLN A 47 9.27 21.77 23.02
CA GLN A 47 9.19 20.85 24.14
C GLN A 47 7.97 19.92 23.94
N GLU A 48 6.82 20.48 23.58
CA GLU A 48 5.58 19.75 23.34
C GLU A 48 4.90 20.24 22.06
N PHE A 49 4.25 19.33 21.35
CA PHE A 49 3.50 19.64 20.12
C PHE A 49 2.25 18.78 20.09
N SER A 50 1.21 19.24 20.77
CA SER A 50 -0.09 18.59 20.80
C SER A 50 -1.22 19.63 20.78
N PHE A 51 -2.30 19.34 20.05
CA PHE A 51 -3.48 20.21 19.94
C PHE A 51 -4.68 19.41 19.41
N SER A 52 -5.91 19.84 19.75
CA SER A 52 -7.14 19.21 19.28
C SER A 52 -8.25 20.23 19.03
N VAL A 53 -9.09 19.96 18.03
CA VAL A 53 -10.38 20.65 17.80
C VAL A 53 -11.28 20.62 19.03
N ASN A 54 -11.24 19.54 19.82
CA ASN A 54 -12.08 19.38 21.01
C ASN A 54 -11.62 20.27 22.18
N THR A 55 -10.38 20.73 22.12
CA THR A 55 -9.77 21.64 23.09
C THR A 55 -9.34 22.95 22.44
N ALA A 56 -9.96 23.35 21.32
CA ALA A 56 -9.51 24.46 20.49
C ALA A 56 -9.31 25.78 21.26
N ALA A 57 -10.16 26.07 22.25
CA ALA A 57 -10.01 27.24 23.11
C ALA A 57 -8.73 27.22 23.96
N MET A 58 -8.27 26.03 24.36
CA MET A 58 -7.09 25.81 25.21
C MET A 58 -5.83 25.59 24.39
N THR A 59 -5.91 24.75 23.35
CA THR A 59 -4.74 24.22 22.62
C THR A 59 -4.66 24.72 21.19
N GLY A 60 -5.71 25.39 20.71
CA GLY A 60 -5.93 25.64 19.29
C GLY A 60 -6.39 24.39 18.55
N ASP A 61 -6.94 24.60 17.36
CA ASP A 61 -7.24 23.54 16.39
C ASP A 61 -6.27 23.56 15.20
N THR A 62 -5.43 24.60 15.09
CA THR A 62 -4.54 24.80 13.95
C THR A 62 -3.14 25.20 14.41
N ALA A 63 -2.15 24.37 14.10
CA ALA A 63 -0.73 24.70 14.19
C ALA A 63 -0.27 25.38 12.90
N PHE A 64 -0.01 26.68 12.93
CA PHE A 64 0.30 27.46 11.74
C PHE A 64 1.76 27.94 11.73
N PHE A 65 2.58 27.27 10.93
CA PHE A 65 3.92 27.74 10.58
C PHE A 65 3.83 28.98 9.68
N ASN A 66 4.01 30.16 10.27
CA ASN A 66 3.95 31.44 9.56
C ASN A 66 5.28 31.76 8.88
N ASN A 67 5.73 30.89 7.97
CA ASN A 67 6.98 31.05 7.26
C ASN A 67 6.88 32.05 6.11
N ASN A 68 8.02 32.61 5.71
CA ASN A 68 8.17 33.39 4.47
C ASN A 68 8.09 32.45 3.24
N SER A 69 7.59 32.96 2.11
CA SER A 69 7.49 32.22 0.84
C SER A 69 8.82 31.75 0.24
N ALA A 70 9.95 32.33 0.65
CA ALA A 70 11.30 31.90 0.24
C ALA A 70 11.78 30.63 0.98
N VAL A 71 11.11 30.22 2.07
CA VAL A 71 11.43 29.00 2.79
C VAL A 71 11.04 27.79 1.94
N ARG A 72 12.02 26.90 1.72
CA ARG A 72 11.85 25.66 0.97
C ARG A 72 11.55 24.48 1.90
N ASN A 73 12.22 24.41 3.04
CA ASN A 73 12.04 23.34 4.02
C ASN A 73 11.85 23.90 5.41
N ILE A 74 10.86 23.36 6.12
CA ILE A 74 10.64 23.57 7.54
C ILE A 74 11.02 22.27 8.25
N PHE A 75 11.95 22.33 9.19
CA PHE A 75 12.36 21.20 10.03
C PHE A 75 11.93 21.48 11.46
N ALA A 76 10.96 20.72 11.96
CA ALA A 76 10.44 20.81 13.31
C ALA A 76 10.81 19.56 14.11
N ARG A 77 11.32 19.76 15.34
CA ARG A 77 11.62 18.67 16.29
C ARG A 77 10.88 18.83 17.60
N ILE A 78 10.50 17.72 18.22
CA ILE A 78 9.96 17.67 19.59
C ILE A 78 11.01 17.06 20.51
N THR A 79 11.33 17.76 21.60
CA THR A 79 12.44 17.46 22.50
C THR A 79 12.00 17.05 23.91
N GLY A 80 10.74 17.30 24.30
CA GLY A 80 10.26 17.12 25.68
C GLY A 80 9.90 15.69 26.08
N GLY A 81 9.98 14.71 25.19
CA GLY A 81 9.73 13.30 25.49
C GLY A 81 8.24 12.88 25.53
N SER A 82 7.32 13.80 25.25
CA SER A 82 5.89 13.52 25.15
C SER A 82 5.48 13.13 23.72
N ILE A 83 4.50 12.23 23.59
CA ILE A 83 3.85 11.91 22.32
C ILE A 83 3.15 13.16 21.76
N SER A 84 3.23 13.38 20.45
CA SER A 84 2.45 14.42 19.78
C SER A 84 1.04 13.92 19.46
N ASN A 85 0.03 14.49 20.12
CA ASN A 85 -1.38 14.25 19.79
C ASN A 85 -1.88 15.38 18.90
N ILE A 86 -2.07 15.09 17.61
CA ILE A 86 -2.38 16.05 16.56
C ILE A 86 -3.79 15.76 16.09
N ASP A 87 -4.78 16.54 16.52
CA ASP A 87 -6.20 16.35 16.17
C ASP A 87 -6.78 17.66 15.64
N GLY A 88 -6.17 18.17 14.56
CA GLY A 88 -6.54 19.42 13.92
C GLY A 88 -5.67 19.71 12.68
N ILE A 89 -5.54 20.97 12.29
CA ILE A 89 -4.86 21.36 11.05
C ILE A 89 -3.38 21.68 11.31
N ILE A 90 -2.48 21.04 10.56
CA ILE A 90 -1.10 21.54 10.40
C ILE A 90 -1.06 22.41 9.14
N ARG A 91 -0.68 23.68 9.30
CA ARG A 91 -0.65 24.66 8.21
C ARG A 91 0.74 25.26 8.02
N ALA A 92 1.15 25.46 6.78
CA ALA A 92 2.35 26.23 6.43
C ALA A 92 2.09 27.15 5.22
N ASN A 93 2.85 28.22 5.08
CA ASN A 93 2.73 29.15 3.95
C ASN A 93 3.56 28.70 2.74
N GLY A 94 3.11 29.11 1.54
CA GLY A 94 3.87 28.95 0.31
C GLY A 94 3.98 27.49 -0.11
N THR A 95 5.14 27.08 -0.60
CA THR A 95 5.41 25.73 -1.16
C THR A 95 6.36 24.91 -0.30
N ALA A 96 6.55 25.31 0.96
CA ALA A 96 7.55 24.69 1.84
C ALA A 96 7.20 23.22 2.12
N ASN A 97 8.21 22.35 2.05
CA ASN A 97 8.15 21.03 2.64
C ASN A 97 8.18 21.15 4.17
N LEU A 98 7.49 20.25 4.88
CA LEU A 98 7.48 20.21 6.33
C LEU A 98 7.90 18.82 6.83
N PHE A 99 8.98 18.81 7.61
CA PHE A 99 9.50 17.64 8.30
C PHE A 99 9.23 17.81 9.79
N LEU A 100 8.50 16.87 10.38
CA LEU A 100 8.17 16.86 11.81
C LEU A 100 8.75 15.59 12.44
N ILE A 101 9.65 15.74 13.42
CA ILE A 101 10.22 14.61 14.14
C ILE A 101 9.86 14.60 15.63
N ASN A 102 9.39 13.45 16.12
CA ASN A 102 9.17 13.20 17.55
C ASN A 102 9.52 11.73 17.90
N PRO A 103 10.67 11.46 18.53
CA PRO A 103 11.08 10.10 18.91
C PRO A 103 10.12 9.38 19.85
N SER A 104 9.29 10.13 20.58
CA SER A 104 8.34 9.58 21.56
C SER A 104 7.11 8.97 20.89
N GLY A 105 6.81 9.36 19.65
CA GLY A 105 5.63 8.91 18.90
C GLY A 105 4.68 10.03 18.51
N MET A 106 3.75 9.72 17.61
CA MET A 106 2.74 10.65 17.11
C MET A 106 1.40 9.95 16.91
N VAL A 107 0.32 10.66 17.23
CA VAL A 107 -1.06 10.23 16.96
C VAL A 107 -1.73 11.35 16.16
N PHE A 108 -2.14 11.05 14.94
CA PHE A 108 -3.02 11.90 14.14
C PHE A 108 -4.46 11.48 14.41
N GLY A 109 -5.19 12.30 15.17
CA GLY A 109 -6.58 12.03 15.54
C GLY A 109 -7.56 12.21 14.38
N PRO A 110 -8.86 11.92 14.59
CA PRO A 110 -9.88 11.93 13.55
C PRO A 110 -10.01 13.24 12.76
N ASN A 111 -9.68 14.39 13.37
CA ASN A 111 -9.79 15.71 12.76
C ASN A 111 -8.45 16.22 12.19
N ALA A 112 -7.39 15.39 12.24
CA ALA A 112 -6.08 15.78 11.76
C ALA A 112 -6.08 16.03 10.25
N SER A 113 -5.59 17.16 9.78
CA SER A 113 -5.46 17.45 8.35
C SER A 113 -4.24 18.30 8.05
N LEU A 114 -3.85 18.34 6.78
CA LEU A 114 -2.70 19.08 6.30
C LEU A 114 -3.15 20.22 5.38
N ASN A 115 -2.59 21.41 5.62
CA ASN A 115 -2.66 22.57 4.73
C ASN A 115 -1.24 23.11 4.53
N VAL A 116 -0.42 22.31 3.86
CA VAL A 116 0.97 22.62 3.52
C VAL A 116 1.11 22.68 2.01
N GLY A 117 2.06 23.44 1.46
CA GLY A 117 2.25 23.55 0.01
C GLY A 117 3.34 22.67 -0.60
N GLY A 118 4.07 21.93 0.23
CA GLY A 118 5.11 20.97 -0.19
C GLY A 118 4.86 19.57 0.35
N SER A 119 5.89 18.72 0.33
CA SER A 119 5.85 17.39 0.92
C SER A 119 5.76 17.45 2.44
N PHE A 120 5.09 16.47 3.04
CA PHE A 120 5.01 16.31 4.49
C PHE A 120 5.67 15.00 4.91
N VAL A 121 6.60 15.09 5.86
CA VAL A 121 7.30 13.94 6.43
C VAL A 121 7.13 13.98 7.95
N ALA A 122 6.32 13.06 8.48
CA ALA A 122 6.23 12.82 9.92
C ALA A 122 7.08 11.60 10.27
N SER A 123 7.99 11.75 11.23
CA SER A 123 8.88 10.67 11.62
C SER A 123 9.17 10.59 13.12
N THR A 124 9.36 9.39 13.64
CA THR A 124 9.83 9.19 15.03
C THR A 124 11.35 8.98 15.09
N ALA A 125 12.07 9.43 14.06
CA ALA A 125 13.52 9.48 14.05
C ALA A 125 14.07 10.40 15.15
N ASN A 126 15.24 10.04 15.67
CA ASN A 126 15.98 10.86 16.63
C ASN A 126 16.55 12.12 15.99
N SER A 127 16.78 12.12 14.68
CA SER A 127 17.34 13.28 14.00
C SER A 127 17.20 13.25 12.48
N ILE A 128 17.39 14.42 11.87
CA ILE A 128 17.56 14.60 10.43
C ILE A 128 19.04 14.84 10.13
N LYS A 129 19.59 14.08 9.17
CA LYS A 129 20.96 14.19 8.66
C LYS A 129 21.01 15.05 7.41
N PHE A 130 22.08 15.84 7.26
CA PHE A 130 22.29 16.74 6.13
C PHE A 130 23.55 16.41 5.33
N ALA A 131 23.59 16.83 4.06
CA ALA A 131 24.67 16.51 3.13
C ALA A 131 26.07 16.99 3.55
N ASP A 132 26.15 18.01 4.42
CA ASP A 132 27.41 18.52 4.98
C ASP A 132 27.84 17.82 6.28
N GLY A 133 27.18 16.72 6.64
CA GLY A 133 27.47 15.92 7.83
C GLY A 133 26.86 16.45 9.12
N LYS A 134 26.17 17.59 9.10
CA LYS A 134 25.44 18.11 10.27
C LYS A 134 24.15 17.33 10.52
N GLU A 135 23.62 17.51 11.72
CA GLU A 135 22.43 16.83 12.21
C GLU A 135 21.53 17.80 12.97
N PHE A 136 20.22 17.68 12.76
CA PHE A 136 19.20 18.33 13.58
C PHE A 136 18.49 17.27 14.43
N SER A 137 18.79 17.24 15.73
CA SER A 137 18.49 16.12 16.62
C SER A 137 17.40 16.44 17.65
N ALA A 138 16.40 15.57 17.81
CA ALA A 138 15.37 15.64 18.84
C ALA A 138 15.84 15.10 20.21
N THR A 139 16.92 14.32 20.25
CA THR A 139 17.43 13.69 21.49
C THR A 139 18.81 14.17 21.92
N ASN A 140 19.53 14.91 21.07
CA ASN A 140 20.77 15.58 21.46
C ASN A 140 20.57 17.10 21.48
N HIS A 141 20.61 17.67 22.68
CA HIS A 141 20.14 19.03 22.97
C HIS A 141 21.32 19.98 23.16
N THR A 142 22.31 19.91 22.27
CA THR A 142 23.39 20.90 22.26
C THR A 142 22.78 22.29 22.13
N LEU A 143 23.11 23.19 23.06
CA LEU A 143 22.55 24.55 23.12
C LEU A 143 22.90 25.43 21.90
N ASP A 144 23.86 24.99 21.08
CA ASP A 144 24.20 25.58 19.77
C ASP A 144 24.25 24.47 18.70
N PRO A 145 23.10 24.03 18.16
CA PRO A 145 23.11 23.06 17.08
C PRO A 145 23.78 23.68 15.84
N LEU A 146 24.71 22.95 15.22
CA LEU A 146 25.27 23.34 13.94
C LEU A 146 24.19 23.19 12.86
N LEU A 147 23.47 24.26 12.56
CA LEU A 147 22.43 24.30 11.54
C LEU A 147 23.01 24.58 10.14
N THR A 148 22.22 24.33 9.10
CA THR A 148 22.74 24.31 7.72
C THR A 148 21.75 24.71 6.63
N VAL A 149 22.32 25.15 5.51
CA VAL A 149 21.65 25.37 4.21
C VAL A 149 21.56 24.08 3.38
N SER A 150 22.30 23.03 3.77
CA SER A 150 22.42 21.78 3.02
C SER A 150 21.10 21.02 2.94
N ALA A 151 20.96 20.20 1.89
CA ALA A 151 19.80 19.35 1.72
C ALA A 151 19.75 18.25 2.81
N PRO A 152 18.53 17.88 3.29
CA PRO A 152 18.38 16.70 4.14
C PRO A 152 18.69 15.44 3.30
N ILE A 153 19.36 14.47 3.92
CA ILE A 153 19.78 13.21 3.26
C ILE A 153 19.35 11.96 4.03
N GLY A 154 18.81 12.10 5.24
CA GLY A 154 18.26 10.95 5.94
C GLY A 154 17.61 11.25 7.29
N LEU A 155 16.86 10.25 7.75
CA LEU A 155 16.23 10.15 9.07
C LEU A 155 17.00 9.09 9.86
N ASN A 156 17.59 9.48 10.98
CA ASN A 156 18.42 8.59 11.80
C ASN A 156 17.63 8.11 13.02
N PHE A 157 17.52 6.78 13.15
CA PHE A 157 16.81 6.08 14.20
C PHE A 157 17.79 5.42 15.17
N GLY A 158 17.68 5.80 16.43
CA GLY A 158 18.39 5.21 17.57
C GLY A 158 17.61 4.04 18.15
N SER A 159 17.92 3.66 19.40
CA SER A 159 17.35 2.47 20.04
C SER A 159 15.90 2.63 20.53
N HIS A 160 15.45 3.86 20.74
CA HIS A 160 14.10 4.19 21.19
C HIS A 160 13.38 4.92 20.07
N VAL A 161 12.36 4.26 19.53
CA VAL A 161 11.57 4.75 18.40
C VAL A 161 10.11 4.53 18.72
N GLY A 162 9.38 5.62 18.92
CA GLY A 162 7.94 5.62 19.17
C GLY A 162 7.14 5.27 17.93
N SER A 163 5.86 4.98 18.13
CA SER A 163 4.93 4.61 17.06
C SER A 163 4.29 5.84 16.41
N ILE A 164 3.81 5.67 15.17
CA ILE A 164 2.93 6.64 14.49
C ILE A 164 1.57 5.98 14.31
N VAL A 165 0.51 6.64 14.77
CA VAL A 165 -0.87 6.20 14.56
C VAL A 165 -1.62 7.26 13.75
N ASN A 166 -2.29 6.86 12.68
CA ASN A 166 -3.20 7.71 11.92
C ASN A 166 -4.64 7.23 12.02
N GLN A 167 -5.50 8.09 12.54
CA GLN A 167 -6.95 7.92 12.65
C GLN A 167 -7.70 9.02 11.89
N SER A 168 -6.98 9.86 11.12
CA SER A 168 -7.57 11.01 10.43
C SER A 168 -8.68 10.60 9.47
N GLN A 169 -9.86 11.17 9.64
CA GLN A 169 -10.95 11.14 8.67
C GLN A 169 -11.35 12.56 8.27
N ALA A 170 -10.41 13.50 8.39
CA ALA A 170 -10.70 14.91 8.18
C ALA A 170 -11.02 15.19 6.70
N SER A 171 -12.02 16.04 6.48
CA SER A 171 -12.39 16.59 5.18
C SER A 171 -12.52 18.10 5.29
N PRO A 172 -11.40 18.84 5.34
CA PRO A 172 -11.42 20.30 5.32
C PRO A 172 -12.30 20.80 4.17
N ASN A 173 -13.21 21.73 4.46
CA ASN A 173 -14.17 22.28 3.50
C ASN A 173 -15.11 21.25 2.83
N GLY A 174 -15.25 20.05 3.39
CA GLY A 174 -16.04 18.98 2.79
C GLY A 174 -15.41 18.32 1.57
N GLU A 175 -14.08 18.48 1.37
CA GLU A 175 -13.35 17.78 0.32
C GLU A 175 -13.44 16.26 0.49
N MET A 176 -13.65 15.55 -0.62
CA MET A 176 -13.75 14.09 -0.65
C MET A 176 -12.84 13.54 -1.75
N THR A 177 -12.49 12.26 -1.66
CA THR A 177 -11.76 11.55 -2.72
C THR A 177 -12.61 11.42 -3.99
N ASP A 178 -11.96 11.28 -5.14
CA ASP A 178 -12.55 10.90 -6.43
C ASP A 178 -12.79 9.39 -6.60
N ALA A 179 -12.65 8.61 -5.51
CA ALA A 179 -13.10 7.21 -5.45
C ALA A 179 -14.64 7.09 -5.47
N ASP A 180 -15.14 5.90 -5.81
CA ASP A 180 -16.56 5.56 -5.76
C ASP A 180 -16.79 4.36 -4.80
N PRO A 181 -17.52 4.53 -3.68
CA PRO A 181 -18.06 5.80 -3.18
C PRO A 181 -16.95 6.75 -2.70
N PRO A 182 -17.23 8.08 -2.67
CA PRO A 182 -16.26 9.06 -2.18
C PRO A 182 -16.04 8.91 -0.66
N ASN A 183 -14.79 9.07 -0.23
CA ASN A 183 -14.35 8.97 1.16
C ASN A 183 -13.76 10.30 1.65
N PRO A 184 -13.74 10.54 2.97
CA PRO A 184 -13.00 11.67 3.53
C PRO A 184 -11.51 11.63 3.15
N ILE A 185 -10.87 12.78 2.95
CA ILE A 185 -9.48 12.81 2.44
C ILE A 185 -8.44 12.36 3.49
N GLY A 186 -8.71 12.58 4.78
CA GLY A 186 -7.77 12.33 5.86
C GLY A 186 -6.51 13.19 5.76
N LEU A 187 -5.34 12.57 5.87
CA LEU A 187 -4.07 13.25 5.63
C LEU A 187 -3.75 13.24 4.13
N LYS A 188 -3.52 14.42 3.56
CA LYS A 188 -3.20 14.60 2.14
C LYS A 188 -2.10 15.64 1.95
N ALA A 189 -1.03 15.27 1.24
CA ALA A 189 -0.07 16.24 0.71
C ALA A 189 -0.58 16.82 -0.62
N PRO A 190 -0.11 18.01 -1.04
CA PRO A 190 -0.46 18.58 -2.34
C PRO A 190 -0.16 17.65 -3.52
N ILE A 191 -0.76 17.98 -4.67
CA ILE A 191 -0.55 17.26 -5.93
C ILE A 191 0.95 17.17 -6.24
N GLY A 192 1.42 15.97 -6.62
CA GLY A 192 2.83 15.78 -6.97
C GLY A 192 3.78 15.86 -5.79
N LYS A 193 3.29 15.68 -4.56
CA LYS A 193 4.12 15.71 -3.34
C LYS A 193 4.02 14.42 -2.56
N THR A 194 4.99 14.26 -1.65
CA THR A 194 5.12 13.08 -0.80
C THR A 194 4.44 13.32 0.54
N LEU A 195 3.65 12.34 0.99
CA LEU A 195 3.18 12.17 2.35
C LEU A 195 3.89 10.94 2.93
N ALA A 196 4.77 11.15 3.91
CA ALA A 196 5.56 10.08 4.52
C ALA A 196 5.29 9.97 6.02
N LEU A 197 4.95 8.76 6.47
CA LEU A 197 4.88 8.38 7.88
C LEU A 197 5.96 7.32 8.13
N ILE A 198 7.08 7.72 8.74
CA ILE A 198 8.25 6.85 8.91
C ILE A 198 8.65 6.81 10.38
N GLY A 199 8.32 5.73 11.08
CA GLY A 199 8.47 5.66 12.52
C GLY A 199 8.87 4.29 13.03
N GLY A 200 8.54 4.02 14.30
CA GLY A 200 8.66 2.71 14.92
C GLY A 200 7.59 1.79 14.32
N ASP A 201 6.61 1.38 15.13
CA ASP A 201 5.39 0.80 14.55
C ASP A 201 4.57 1.90 13.86
N VAL A 202 3.96 1.59 12.72
CA VAL A 202 3.09 2.52 11.98
C VAL A 202 1.71 1.89 11.84
N ALA A 203 0.69 2.53 12.38
CA ALA A 203 -0.69 2.03 12.34
C ALA A 203 -1.62 3.04 11.65
N ILE A 204 -2.40 2.57 10.69
CA ILE A 204 -3.53 3.31 10.11
C ILE A 204 -4.80 2.62 10.62
N GLU A 205 -5.49 3.27 11.54
CA GLU A 205 -6.61 2.71 12.30
C GLU A 205 -7.88 3.48 11.96
N GLY A 206 -8.64 2.99 10.97
CA GLY A 206 -9.80 3.68 10.43
C GLY A 206 -9.52 5.03 9.78
N GLY A 207 -8.25 5.48 9.79
CA GLY A 207 -7.82 6.72 9.18
C GLY A 207 -7.60 6.60 7.67
N ASN A 208 -7.60 7.76 7.02
CA ASN A 208 -7.43 7.92 5.59
C ASN A 208 -6.10 8.60 5.28
N LEU A 209 -5.41 8.12 4.25
CA LEU A 209 -4.27 8.76 3.61
C LEU A 209 -4.58 8.94 2.14
N THR A 210 -4.40 10.14 1.61
CA THR A 210 -4.71 10.44 0.20
C THR A 210 -3.51 11.06 -0.51
N THR A 211 -3.29 10.69 -1.77
CA THR A 211 -2.37 11.38 -2.67
C THR A 211 -2.95 11.55 -4.08
N THR A 212 -2.52 12.59 -4.78
CA THR A 212 -2.88 12.84 -6.17
C THR A 212 -1.61 13.13 -6.95
N ALA A 213 -1.29 12.32 -7.96
CA ALA A 213 -0.03 12.35 -8.71
C ALA A 213 1.24 12.32 -7.82
N GLY A 214 1.10 11.89 -6.56
CA GLY A 214 2.12 12.04 -5.54
C GLY A 214 2.61 10.70 -5.01
N ARG A 215 3.13 10.72 -3.79
CA ARG A 215 3.62 9.50 -3.11
C ARG A 215 3.06 9.40 -1.70
N ILE A 216 2.59 8.22 -1.32
CA ILE A 216 2.41 7.83 0.08
C ILE A 216 3.53 6.86 0.44
N GLU A 217 4.21 7.15 1.54
CA GLU A 217 5.32 6.35 2.07
C GLU A 217 5.03 5.93 3.51
N LEU A 218 4.97 4.62 3.75
CA LEU A 218 4.86 4.05 5.09
C LEU A 218 6.12 3.23 5.41
N GLY A 219 6.92 3.70 6.37
CA GLY A 219 8.17 3.06 6.78
C GLY A 219 8.18 2.72 8.26
N SER A 220 8.39 1.46 8.61
CA SER A 220 8.42 0.98 10.00
C SER A 220 9.81 0.45 10.37
N VAL A 221 10.52 1.22 11.17
CA VAL A 221 11.97 1.16 11.35
C VAL A 221 12.31 0.88 12.81
N GLY A 222 13.18 -0.11 13.02
CA GLY A 222 13.76 -0.43 14.32
C GLY A 222 14.86 0.54 14.71
N THR A 223 15.98 0.46 14.01
CA THR A 223 17.15 1.34 14.20
C THR A 223 17.87 1.56 12.86
N GLY A 224 18.76 2.54 12.76
CA GLY A 224 19.58 2.79 11.57
C GLY A 224 19.17 4.04 10.78
N LEU A 225 19.62 4.13 9.53
CA LEU A 225 19.44 5.31 8.69
C LEU A 225 18.49 5.00 7.54
N VAL A 226 17.38 5.73 7.48
CA VAL A 226 16.57 5.86 6.26
C VAL A 226 17.11 7.02 5.47
N LYS A 227 17.67 6.76 4.29
CA LYS A 227 18.13 7.84 3.41
C LYS A 227 16.94 8.45 2.69
N LEU A 228 17.01 9.74 2.42
CA LEU A 228 16.00 10.45 1.64
C LEU A 228 16.66 11.17 0.46
N THR A 229 16.03 11.06 -0.70
CA THR A 229 16.47 11.67 -1.96
C THR A 229 15.32 12.48 -2.52
N GLU A 230 15.58 13.73 -2.90
CA GLU A 230 14.55 14.53 -3.57
C GLU A 230 14.32 14.00 -4.99
N ILE A 231 13.04 13.83 -5.34
CA ILE A 231 12.56 13.36 -6.64
C ILE A 231 11.45 14.29 -7.14
N GLU A 232 11.02 14.11 -8.38
CA GLU A 232 9.95 14.92 -8.99
C GLU A 232 8.68 14.99 -8.12
N LYS A 233 8.26 13.85 -7.54
CA LYS A 233 7.10 13.74 -6.64
C LYS A 233 7.36 14.12 -5.18
N GLY A 234 8.45 14.84 -4.87
CA GLY A 234 8.86 15.17 -3.51
C GLY A 234 10.07 14.38 -3.06
N TYR A 235 9.88 13.32 -2.28
CA TYR A 235 10.98 12.54 -1.69
C TYR A 235 10.81 11.04 -1.90
N ALA A 236 11.92 10.36 -2.19
CA ALA A 236 12.05 8.92 -2.15
C ALA A 236 12.92 8.50 -0.97
N PHE A 237 12.64 7.32 -0.44
CA PHE A 237 13.30 6.78 0.75
C PHE A 237 14.03 5.49 0.41
N ASP A 238 15.23 5.33 0.96
CA ASP A 238 16.06 4.13 0.86
C ASP A 238 16.35 3.59 2.26
N TYR A 239 15.91 2.35 2.48
CA TYR A 239 15.98 1.65 3.76
C TYR A 239 17.17 0.71 3.87
N SER A 240 18.11 0.74 2.91
CA SER A 240 19.33 -0.10 2.94
C SER A 240 20.21 0.11 4.18
N GLY A 241 20.08 1.26 4.85
CA GLY A 241 20.78 1.59 6.09
C GLY A 241 20.04 1.18 7.38
N VAL A 242 18.87 0.54 7.27
CA VAL A 242 18.05 0.14 8.43
C VAL A 242 18.47 -1.21 8.98
N GLN A 243 18.56 -1.29 10.30
CA GLN A 243 18.91 -2.47 11.07
C GLN A 243 17.67 -2.93 11.84
N GLY A 244 16.86 -3.74 11.16
CA GLY A 244 15.61 -4.29 11.69
C GLY A 244 14.41 -3.41 11.37
N PHE A 245 13.36 -4.05 10.88
CA PHE A 245 12.07 -3.43 10.61
C PHE A 245 11.04 -3.84 11.66
N ARG A 246 10.05 -2.98 11.87
CA ARG A 246 8.96 -3.12 12.84
C ARG A 246 7.61 -3.32 12.12
N ASP A 247 6.48 -3.13 12.78
CA ASP A 247 5.19 -3.50 12.19
C ASP A 247 4.48 -2.31 11.51
N ILE A 248 3.87 -2.58 10.35
CA ILE A 248 2.88 -1.72 9.72
C ILE A 248 1.51 -2.41 9.77
N GLN A 249 0.50 -1.71 10.27
CA GLN A 249 -0.87 -2.22 10.33
C GLN A 249 -1.84 -1.25 9.65
N VAL A 250 -2.72 -1.78 8.81
CA VAL A 250 -3.84 -1.04 8.19
C VAL A 250 -5.11 -1.79 8.56
N SER A 251 -5.96 -1.16 9.36
CA SER A 251 -7.07 -1.84 10.04
C SER A 251 -8.29 -0.93 10.21
N GLN A 252 -9.39 -1.51 10.69
CA GLN A 252 -10.65 -0.81 10.99
C GLN A 252 -11.22 -0.01 9.81
N PHE A 253 -11.31 -0.61 8.61
CA PHE A 253 -11.79 0.04 7.39
C PHE A 253 -10.94 1.26 6.96
N ALA A 254 -9.65 1.29 7.32
CA ALA A 254 -8.75 2.34 6.88
C ALA A 254 -8.60 2.37 5.35
N ILE A 255 -8.42 3.58 4.80
CA ILE A 255 -8.27 3.80 3.35
C ILE A 255 -6.96 4.51 3.04
N ILE A 256 -6.14 3.90 2.19
CA ILE A 256 -4.95 4.53 1.62
C ILE A 256 -5.16 4.63 0.12
N TYR A 257 -5.26 5.85 -0.38
CA TYR A 257 -5.78 6.13 -1.71
C TYR A 257 -4.84 7.00 -2.54
N GLY A 258 -4.61 6.57 -3.80
CA GLY A 258 -3.90 7.35 -4.82
C GLY A 258 -4.76 7.59 -6.06
N SER A 259 -4.56 8.73 -6.72
CA SER A 259 -5.19 9.03 -8.01
C SER A 259 -4.36 9.98 -8.88
N GLY A 260 -4.84 10.31 -10.08
CA GLY A 260 -4.26 11.33 -10.95
C GLY A 260 -3.37 10.78 -12.08
N ASN A 261 -3.28 11.54 -13.17
CA ASN A 261 -2.72 11.05 -14.44
C ASN A 261 -1.18 11.06 -14.50
N ASP A 262 -0.49 11.82 -13.64
CA ASP A 262 0.99 11.83 -13.62
C ASP A 262 1.58 10.69 -12.75
N GLY A 263 0.73 9.73 -12.39
CA GLY A 263 1.03 8.56 -11.60
C GLY A 263 1.08 8.85 -10.09
N SER A 264 0.46 8.00 -9.30
CA SER A 264 0.59 7.91 -7.84
C SER A 264 1.45 6.71 -7.46
N ASP A 265 2.24 6.86 -6.41
CA ASP A 265 3.02 5.77 -5.83
C ASP A 265 2.61 5.54 -4.37
N ILE A 266 2.36 4.29 -4.00
CA ILE A 266 2.16 3.89 -2.60
C ILE A 266 3.21 2.84 -2.24
N HIS A 267 4.02 3.11 -1.22
CA HIS A 267 5.08 2.22 -0.80
C HIS A 267 5.03 1.90 0.69
N PHE A 268 5.24 0.63 1.02
CA PHE A 268 5.38 0.12 2.37
C PHE A 268 6.73 -0.56 2.55
N GLN A 269 7.42 -0.22 3.64
CA GLN A 269 8.62 -0.92 4.08
C GLN A 269 8.50 -1.27 5.57
N GLY A 270 8.41 -2.57 5.88
CA GLY A 270 8.23 -3.03 7.26
C GLY A 270 8.80 -4.43 7.54
N GLY A 271 8.65 -4.88 8.77
CA GLY A 271 8.95 -6.23 9.23
C GLY A 271 7.72 -7.10 9.00
N ASN A 272 6.65 -6.86 9.76
CA ASN A 272 5.35 -7.42 9.45
C ASN A 272 4.43 -6.32 8.90
N VAL A 273 3.90 -6.50 7.71
CA VAL A 273 2.91 -5.60 7.09
C VAL A 273 1.58 -6.33 7.04
N LYS A 274 0.55 -5.78 7.69
CA LYS A 274 -0.76 -6.43 7.83
C LYS A 274 -1.91 -5.50 7.42
N LEU A 275 -2.79 -6.01 6.57
CA LEU A 275 -4.04 -5.38 6.16
C LEU A 275 -5.20 -6.22 6.68
N THR A 276 -6.09 -5.64 7.48
CA THR A 276 -7.26 -6.31 8.07
C THR A 276 -8.53 -5.48 8.06
N ASP A 277 -9.63 -6.10 8.50
CA ASP A 277 -10.89 -5.43 8.83
C ASP A 277 -11.42 -4.62 7.65
N SER A 278 -11.46 -5.25 6.47
CA SER A 278 -11.92 -4.65 5.22
C SER A 278 -11.20 -3.35 4.82
N SER A 279 -9.96 -3.14 5.27
CA SER A 279 -9.18 -1.96 4.89
C SER A 279 -8.75 -2.02 3.42
N LEU A 280 -8.65 -0.85 2.79
CA LEU A 280 -8.37 -0.72 1.36
C LEU A 280 -7.10 0.10 1.13
N VAL A 281 -6.20 -0.43 0.32
CA VAL A 281 -5.02 0.29 -0.17
C VAL A 281 -5.06 0.24 -1.67
N PHE A 282 -5.40 1.35 -2.34
CA PHE A 282 -5.64 1.32 -3.77
C PHE A 282 -5.29 2.61 -4.52
N ILE A 283 -5.07 2.45 -5.83
CA ILE A 283 -4.84 3.55 -6.77
C ILE A 283 -5.85 3.47 -7.91
N ASN A 284 -6.49 4.58 -8.25
CA ASN A 284 -7.37 4.69 -9.41
C ASN A 284 -6.70 5.49 -10.54
N SER A 285 -6.65 4.88 -11.72
CA SER A 285 -6.11 5.44 -12.95
C SER A 285 -7.26 5.83 -13.89
N PHE A 286 -7.42 7.12 -14.18
CA PHE A 286 -8.56 7.64 -14.95
C PHE A 286 -8.22 7.94 -16.42
N GLY A 287 -7.11 8.64 -16.67
CA GLY A 287 -6.69 9.05 -18.01
C GLY A 287 -5.33 8.49 -18.42
N GLU A 288 -4.97 8.68 -19.69
CA GLU A 288 -3.63 8.37 -20.19
C GLU A 288 -2.58 9.13 -19.38
N GLY A 289 -1.51 8.44 -19.00
CA GLY A 289 -0.61 8.96 -17.98
C GLY A 289 0.54 8.04 -17.63
N ARG A 290 1.39 8.49 -16.70
CA ARG A 290 2.48 7.66 -16.18
C ARG A 290 1.88 6.53 -15.33
N GLN A 291 2.43 5.34 -15.48
CA GLN A 291 1.99 4.17 -14.71
C GLN A 291 2.14 4.37 -13.19
N ASP A 292 1.05 4.11 -12.48
CA ASP A 292 0.97 4.02 -11.03
C ASP A 292 1.77 2.84 -10.49
N ASN A 293 2.34 2.96 -9.28
CA ASN A 293 3.03 1.83 -8.66
C ASN A 293 2.59 1.64 -7.22
N LEU A 294 2.30 0.40 -6.89
CA LEU A 294 2.08 -0.03 -5.52
C LEU A 294 3.15 -1.05 -5.15
N SER A 295 3.83 -0.85 -4.03
CA SER A 295 4.88 -1.78 -3.61
C SER A 295 4.92 -2.04 -2.11
N ILE A 296 5.10 -3.31 -1.75
CA ILE A 296 5.28 -3.80 -0.38
C ILE A 296 6.63 -4.50 -0.29
N ASN A 297 7.48 -4.05 0.63
CA ASN A 297 8.68 -4.74 1.06
C ASN A 297 8.55 -5.10 2.54
N ALA A 298 8.54 -6.40 2.84
CA ALA A 298 8.34 -6.89 4.20
C ALA A 298 9.21 -8.13 4.51
N ARG A 299 9.24 -8.53 5.78
CA ARG A 299 9.56 -9.91 6.14
C ARG A 299 8.33 -10.80 5.98
N ASN A 300 7.21 -10.37 6.55
CA ASN A 300 5.89 -11.01 6.38
C ASN A 300 4.87 -10.00 5.88
N PHE A 301 4.07 -10.40 4.90
CA PHE A 301 2.93 -9.64 4.40
C PHE A 301 1.65 -10.46 4.55
N THR A 302 0.64 -9.88 5.22
CA THR A 302 -0.64 -10.55 5.47
C THR A 302 -1.82 -9.68 5.06
N ILE A 303 -2.78 -10.25 4.34
CA ILE A 303 -4.09 -9.65 4.05
C ILE A 303 -5.18 -10.60 4.58
N ASP A 304 -6.10 -10.08 5.39
CA ASP A 304 -7.18 -10.85 6.00
C ASP A 304 -8.49 -10.05 6.11
N GLY A 305 -9.61 -10.75 6.26
CA GLY A 305 -10.90 -10.16 6.63
C GLY A 305 -11.49 -9.21 5.59
N GLY A 306 -11.34 -9.51 4.31
CA GLY A 306 -11.86 -8.69 3.21
C GLY A 306 -11.00 -7.47 2.85
N ALA A 307 -9.83 -7.31 3.47
CA ALA A 307 -8.92 -6.24 3.11
C ALA A 307 -8.34 -6.43 1.68
N PHE A 308 -8.05 -5.35 0.98
CA PHE A 308 -7.67 -5.40 -0.43
C PHE A 308 -6.53 -4.43 -0.79
N LEU A 309 -5.58 -4.93 -1.57
CA LEU A 309 -4.44 -4.18 -2.09
C LEU A 309 -4.56 -4.07 -3.61
N ALA A 310 -4.76 -2.87 -4.17
CA ALA A 310 -5.15 -2.78 -5.57
C ALA A 310 -4.65 -1.59 -6.40
N THR A 311 -4.70 -1.77 -7.70
CA THR A 311 -4.66 -0.70 -8.70
C THR A 311 -5.79 -0.94 -9.70
N PHE A 312 -6.51 0.11 -10.07
CA PHE A 312 -7.69 0.01 -10.91
C PHE A 312 -7.61 0.97 -12.10
N ALA A 313 -7.90 0.46 -13.30
CA ALA A 313 -8.22 1.29 -14.45
C ALA A 313 -9.72 1.58 -14.47
N LEU A 314 -10.10 2.87 -14.37
CA LEU A 314 -11.49 3.34 -14.36
C LEU A 314 -11.89 4.08 -15.65
N GLY A 315 -10.94 4.30 -16.55
CA GLY A 315 -11.15 5.01 -17.82
C GLY A 315 -10.16 4.56 -18.88
N GLU A 316 -9.49 5.52 -19.51
CA GLU A 316 -8.47 5.26 -20.54
C GLU A 316 -7.08 4.97 -19.95
N GLY A 317 -6.87 5.30 -18.67
CA GLY A 317 -5.61 5.04 -17.96
C GLY A 317 -5.41 3.55 -17.63
N ASP A 318 -4.18 3.07 -17.78
CA ASP A 318 -3.78 1.72 -17.39
C ASP A 318 -3.65 1.60 -15.87
N ALA A 319 -4.09 0.48 -15.29
CA ALA A 319 -3.88 0.17 -13.89
C ALA A 319 -2.37 0.03 -13.59
N GLY A 320 -1.97 0.51 -12.41
CA GLY A 320 -0.58 0.43 -11.95
C GLY A 320 -0.06 -0.98 -11.72
N ASN A 321 1.26 -1.18 -11.74
CA ASN A 321 1.82 -2.47 -11.33
C ASN A 321 1.82 -2.63 -9.81
N ILE A 322 1.71 -3.88 -9.34
CA ILE A 322 1.85 -4.24 -7.92
C ILE A 322 3.08 -5.12 -7.73
N GLN A 323 3.98 -4.72 -6.83
CA GLN A 323 5.13 -5.52 -6.42
C GLN A 323 5.07 -5.86 -4.93
N VAL A 324 5.03 -7.13 -4.59
CA VAL A 324 5.12 -7.61 -3.21
C VAL A 324 6.38 -8.45 -3.04
N LYS A 325 7.26 -8.00 -2.15
CA LYS A 325 8.48 -8.73 -1.77
C LYS A 325 8.46 -8.98 -0.28
N ALA A 326 8.29 -10.24 0.10
CA ALA A 326 8.39 -10.68 1.48
C ALA A 326 9.62 -11.58 1.63
N SER A 327 10.50 -11.35 2.61
CA SER A 327 11.65 -12.25 2.79
C SER A 327 11.28 -13.60 3.39
N GLU A 328 10.07 -13.76 3.95
CA GLU A 328 9.54 -14.99 4.54
C GLU A 328 8.18 -15.35 3.94
N LEU A 329 7.10 -14.65 4.32
CA LEU A 329 5.73 -15.08 4.05
C LEU A 329 4.90 -14.00 3.34
N VAL A 330 4.13 -14.43 2.34
CA VAL A 330 2.92 -13.73 1.87
C VAL A 330 1.72 -14.62 2.20
N GLU A 331 0.76 -14.10 2.95
CA GLU A 331 -0.47 -14.82 3.32
C GLU A 331 -1.72 -13.97 3.03
N LEU A 332 -2.61 -14.51 2.20
CA LEU A 332 -3.92 -13.93 1.89
C LEU A 332 -4.99 -14.90 2.37
N THR A 333 -5.92 -14.41 3.19
CA THR A 333 -6.96 -15.27 3.76
C THR A 333 -8.30 -14.57 3.86
N GLY A 334 -9.37 -15.33 3.62
CA GLY A 334 -10.73 -14.87 3.91
C GLY A 334 -11.33 -13.91 2.88
N SER A 335 -12.44 -13.31 3.31
CA SER A 335 -13.27 -12.35 2.61
C SER A 335 -13.96 -11.47 3.65
N THR A 336 -14.75 -10.49 3.23
CA THR A 336 -15.72 -9.83 4.09
C THR A 336 -16.69 -10.84 4.73
N PRO A 337 -17.32 -10.51 5.88
CA PRO A 337 -18.24 -11.40 6.58
C PRO A 337 -19.44 -11.88 5.75
N ASP A 338 -19.92 -11.03 4.83
CA ASP A 338 -21.00 -11.34 3.88
C ASP A 338 -20.53 -12.22 2.70
N GLY A 339 -19.22 -12.45 2.56
CA GLY A 339 -18.65 -13.28 1.52
C GLY A 339 -18.51 -12.62 0.15
N PHE A 340 -18.92 -11.35 -0.01
CA PHE A 340 -18.95 -10.68 -1.30
C PHE A 340 -17.59 -10.17 -1.76
N PHE A 341 -16.75 -9.68 -0.86
CA PHE A 341 -15.46 -9.10 -1.22
C PHE A 341 -14.32 -9.99 -0.71
N PRO A 342 -13.55 -10.62 -1.60
CA PRO A 342 -12.41 -11.43 -1.20
C PRO A 342 -11.31 -10.55 -0.60
N SER A 343 -10.52 -11.12 0.32
CA SER A 343 -9.20 -10.54 0.58
C SER A 343 -8.30 -10.77 -0.63
N GLY A 344 -7.44 -9.82 -0.97
CA GLY A 344 -6.59 -10.05 -2.14
C GLY A 344 -5.70 -8.91 -2.60
N ILE A 345 -5.01 -9.23 -3.70
CA ILE A 345 -4.15 -8.33 -4.45
C ILE A 345 -4.70 -8.21 -5.87
N GLY A 346 -5.05 -7.01 -6.31
CA GLY A 346 -5.77 -6.79 -7.57
C GLY A 346 -5.14 -5.72 -8.46
N SER A 347 -4.78 -6.02 -9.69
CA SER A 347 -4.47 -4.99 -10.70
C SER A 347 -5.44 -5.14 -11.86
N GLN A 348 -6.56 -4.42 -11.81
CA GLN A 348 -7.76 -4.77 -12.56
C GLN A 348 -8.25 -3.62 -13.44
N VAL A 349 -8.92 -3.98 -14.55
CA VAL A 349 -9.69 -3.03 -15.36
C VAL A 349 -11.15 -3.14 -14.96
N LEU A 350 -11.76 -2.06 -14.48
CA LEU A 350 -13.17 -2.09 -14.08
C LEU A 350 -14.11 -2.11 -15.30
N GLU A 351 -15.38 -2.39 -15.03
CA GLU A 351 -16.44 -2.36 -16.05
C GLU A 351 -16.43 -1.01 -16.77
N LEU A 352 -16.69 -1.02 -18.09
CA LEU A 352 -16.70 0.16 -18.97
C LEU A 352 -15.33 0.85 -19.21
N ALA A 353 -14.28 0.51 -18.48
CA ALA A 353 -12.94 1.07 -18.70
C ALA A 353 -12.26 0.49 -19.97
N THR A 354 -11.33 1.24 -20.53
CA THR A 354 -10.63 0.94 -21.79
C THR A 354 -9.11 0.80 -21.62
N GLY A 355 -8.55 1.29 -20.51
CA GLY A 355 -7.17 1.04 -20.10
C GLY A 355 -6.91 -0.43 -19.78
N ASN A 356 -5.65 -0.81 -19.65
CA ASN A 356 -5.20 -2.19 -19.42
C ASN A 356 -4.92 -2.45 -17.93
N ALA A 357 -5.00 -3.72 -17.52
CA ALA A 357 -4.55 -4.14 -16.20
C ALA A 357 -3.03 -4.11 -16.10
N GLY A 358 -2.52 -3.75 -14.92
CA GLY A 358 -1.10 -3.78 -14.60
C GLY A 358 -0.64 -5.17 -14.20
N ASN A 359 0.67 -5.38 -14.12
CA ASN A 359 1.23 -6.67 -13.73
C ASN A 359 1.36 -6.79 -12.21
N ILE A 360 1.24 -8.03 -11.71
CA ILE A 360 1.47 -8.37 -10.30
C ILE A 360 2.72 -9.23 -10.18
N THR A 361 3.67 -8.83 -9.35
CA THR A 361 4.88 -9.60 -9.04
C THR A 361 4.95 -9.90 -7.54
N ILE A 362 5.09 -11.18 -7.19
CA ILE A 362 5.23 -11.64 -5.81
C ILE A 362 6.51 -12.45 -5.64
N GLU A 363 7.36 -12.05 -4.70
CA GLU A 363 8.55 -12.78 -4.28
C GLU A 363 8.46 -13.11 -2.79
N ALA A 364 8.60 -14.39 -2.43
CA ALA A 364 8.52 -14.88 -1.05
C ALA A 364 9.32 -16.17 -0.82
N GLN A 365 9.46 -16.61 0.43
CA GLN A 365 9.77 -18.02 0.70
C GLN A 365 8.50 -18.86 0.58
N LYS A 366 7.40 -18.36 1.13
CA LYS A 366 6.12 -19.04 1.15
C LYS A 366 4.99 -18.10 0.72
N LEU A 367 4.13 -18.57 -0.18
CA LEU A 367 2.87 -17.92 -0.53
C LEU A 367 1.69 -18.80 -0.10
N LEU A 368 0.78 -18.24 0.68
CA LEU A 368 -0.45 -18.86 1.16
C LEU A 368 -1.66 -18.07 0.67
N ILE A 369 -2.60 -18.75 0.01
CA ILE A 369 -3.87 -18.16 -0.43
C ILE A 369 -5.00 -19.08 0.02
N ARG A 370 -5.86 -18.60 0.92
CA ARG A 370 -6.82 -19.45 1.63
C ARG A 370 -8.19 -18.80 1.79
N ASP A 371 -9.19 -19.63 2.04
CA ASP A 371 -10.48 -19.24 2.59
C ASP A 371 -11.25 -18.14 1.80
N GLY A 372 -11.07 -18.12 0.48
CA GLY A 372 -11.74 -17.20 -0.46
C GLY A 372 -10.83 -16.10 -1.01
N ALA A 373 -9.60 -15.97 -0.52
CA ALA A 373 -8.70 -14.91 -0.97
C ALA A 373 -8.18 -15.09 -2.41
N THR A 374 -7.84 -13.99 -3.08
CA THR A 374 -7.46 -13.99 -4.49
C THR A 374 -6.23 -13.12 -4.81
N ILE A 375 -5.55 -13.47 -5.90
CA ILE A 375 -4.65 -12.57 -6.65
C ILE A 375 -5.22 -12.43 -8.05
N ASP A 376 -5.48 -11.21 -8.50
CA ASP A 376 -6.26 -10.99 -9.70
C ASP A 376 -5.72 -9.83 -10.57
N SER A 377 -5.35 -10.15 -11.81
CA SER A 377 -4.90 -9.19 -12.82
C SER A 377 -5.86 -9.14 -14.02
N SER A 378 -7.14 -9.46 -13.79
CA SER A 378 -8.16 -9.61 -14.83
C SER A 378 -8.70 -8.26 -15.35
N THR A 379 -9.31 -8.34 -16.53
CA THR A 379 -10.05 -7.22 -17.14
C THR A 379 -11.55 -7.51 -17.12
N PHE A 380 -12.32 -6.57 -16.58
CA PHE A 380 -13.79 -6.52 -16.62
C PHE A 380 -14.29 -5.46 -17.62
N GLY A 381 -13.39 -4.60 -18.10
CA GLY A 381 -13.63 -3.62 -19.15
C GLY A 381 -13.26 -4.17 -20.53
N SER A 382 -12.75 -3.29 -21.40
CA SER A 382 -12.36 -3.62 -22.78
C SER A 382 -10.85 -3.66 -23.02
N GLY A 383 -10.04 -3.27 -22.03
CA GLY A 383 -8.58 -3.40 -22.11
C GLY A 383 -8.08 -4.82 -21.85
N GLN A 384 -6.76 -5.00 -21.92
CA GLN A 384 -6.10 -6.31 -21.72
C GLN A 384 -5.92 -6.63 -20.24
N ALA A 385 -5.97 -7.93 -19.89
CA ALA A 385 -5.56 -8.40 -18.58
C ALA A 385 -4.02 -8.34 -18.42
N GLY A 386 -3.55 -8.18 -17.18
CA GLY A 386 -2.13 -8.09 -16.86
C GLY A 386 -1.53 -9.46 -16.51
N ASN A 387 -0.21 -9.54 -16.44
CA ASN A 387 0.50 -10.77 -16.11
C ASN A 387 0.74 -10.90 -14.61
N ILE A 388 0.81 -12.14 -14.13
CA ILE A 388 1.19 -12.44 -12.74
C ILE A 388 2.46 -13.29 -12.74
N SER A 389 3.45 -12.85 -11.97
CA SER A 389 4.71 -13.57 -11.74
C SER A 389 4.87 -13.86 -10.26
N ILE A 390 4.99 -15.13 -9.89
CA ILE A 390 5.15 -15.58 -8.51
C ILE A 390 6.44 -16.38 -8.41
N LYS A 391 7.31 -15.95 -7.50
CA LYS A 391 8.52 -16.68 -7.12
C LYS A 391 8.49 -16.95 -5.63
N ALA A 392 8.14 -18.19 -5.25
CA ALA A 392 8.11 -18.61 -3.86
C ALA A 392 9.15 -19.71 -3.62
N ALA A 393 10.26 -19.39 -2.96
CA ALA A 393 11.41 -20.29 -2.89
C ALA A 393 11.12 -21.66 -2.25
N ASN A 394 10.14 -21.77 -1.35
CA ASN A 394 9.78 -23.04 -0.70
C ASN A 394 8.42 -23.57 -1.17
N SER A 395 7.36 -22.76 -1.13
CA SER A 395 6.04 -23.28 -1.48
C SER A 395 5.04 -22.22 -1.89
N VAL A 396 4.17 -22.59 -2.83
CA VAL A 396 2.89 -21.95 -3.10
C VAL A 396 1.78 -22.89 -2.66
N GLU A 397 0.92 -22.47 -1.73
CA GLU A 397 -0.22 -23.27 -1.27
C GLU A 397 -1.52 -22.49 -1.44
N LEU A 398 -2.42 -23.04 -2.24
CA LEU A 398 -3.78 -22.56 -2.42
C LEU A 398 -4.75 -23.54 -1.76
N ARG A 399 -5.64 -23.04 -0.91
CA ARG A 399 -6.70 -23.82 -0.29
C ARG A 399 -8.03 -23.09 -0.43
N GLY A 400 -8.95 -23.67 -1.19
CA GLY A 400 -10.26 -23.07 -1.42
C GLY A 400 -11.10 -23.05 -0.15
N ARG A 401 -12.10 -22.17 -0.18
CA ARG A 401 -13.03 -21.97 0.94
C ARG A 401 -14.04 -23.10 1.04
N ASN A 402 -14.53 -23.26 2.26
CA ASN A 402 -15.73 -24.01 2.60
C ASN A 402 -16.78 -23.04 3.15
N LEU A 403 -17.61 -22.41 2.30
CA LEU A 403 -18.85 -21.70 2.70
C LEU A 403 -19.89 -21.66 1.56
N ILE A 404 -21.12 -21.29 1.94
CA ILE A 404 -22.39 -21.59 1.26
C ILE A 404 -22.78 -20.53 0.20
N ASP A 405 -22.02 -19.43 0.04
CA ASP A 405 -22.48 -18.30 -0.78
C ASP A 405 -21.39 -17.49 -1.52
N SER A 406 -20.11 -17.88 -1.47
CA SER A 406 -19.07 -17.20 -2.28
C SER A 406 -18.96 -17.82 -3.67
N GLN A 407 -19.31 -17.07 -4.70
CA GLN A 407 -19.19 -17.50 -6.11
C GLN A 407 -17.74 -17.65 -6.57
N GLN A 408 -16.77 -17.04 -5.88
CA GLN A 408 -15.36 -17.05 -6.28
C GLN A 408 -14.51 -18.02 -5.42
N PRO A 409 -13.80 -18.98 -6.03
CA PRO A 409 -12.83 -19.80 -5.31
C PRO A 409 -11.60 -18.98 -4.92
N SER A 410 -10.85 -19.44 -3.90
CA SER A 410 -9.48 -18.94 -3.71
C SER A 410 -8.67 -19.20 -4.97
N GLY A 411 -7.91 -18.21 -5.42
CA GLY A 411 -7.16 -18.43 -6.65
C GLY A 411 -6.29 -17.31 -7.15
N ILE A 412 -5.64 -17.60 -8.27
CA ILE A 412 -4.77 -16.70 -9.02
C ILE A 412 -5.35 -16.58 -10.43
N PHE A 413 -5.71 -15.36 -10.83
CA PHE A 413 -6.49 -15.10 -12.03
C PHE A 413 -5.86 -14.00 -12.90
N ALA A 414 -5.72 -14.26 -14.20
CA ALA A 414 -5.31 -13.26 -15.19
C ALA A 414 -6.21 -13.41 -16.43
N GLN A 415 -7.48 -13.02 -16.28
CA GLN A 415 -8.57 -13.42 -17.18
C GLN A 415 -9.25 -12.23 -17.87
N VAL A 416 -10.02 -12.54 -18.90
CA VAL A 416 -11.07 -11.66 -19.42
C VAL A 416 -12.38 -12.09 -18.79
N ALA A 417 -12.93 -11.27 -17.90
CA ALA A 417 -14.12 -11.59 -17.13
C ALA A 417 -15.39 -11.64 -18.00
N GLN A 418 -16.43 -12.33 -17.50
CA GLN A 418 -17.70 -12.54 -18.21
C GLN A 418 -18.42 -11.26 -18.62
N GLU A 419 -18.23 -10.22 -17.83
CA GLU A 419 -18.88 -8.91 -17.97
C GLU A 419 -18.12 -7.97 -18.92
N SER A 420 -16.96 -8.40 -19.44
CA SER A 420 -16.19 -7.65 -20.41
C SER A 420 -16.99 -7.39 -21.70
N ILE A 421 -17.05 -6.11 -22.09
CA ILE A 421 -17.76 -5.63 -23.28
C ILE A 421 -17.19 -6.28 -24.53
N ALA A 422 -18.01 -6.47 -25.57
CA ALA A 422 -17.77 -7.19 -26.82
C ALA A 422 -16.63 -6.68 -27.75
N LYS A 423 -15.51 -6.19 -27.20
CA LYS A 423 -14.25 -5.99 -27.91
C LYS A 423 -13.30 -7.17 -27.65
N PRO A 424 -12.37 -7.47 -28.58
CA PRO A 424 -11.31 -8.43 -28.31
C PRO A 424 -10.39 -7.91 -27.19
N SER A 425 -10.32 -8.64 -26.08
CA SER A 425 -9.40 -8.39 -24.96
C SER A 425 -8.58 -9.64 -24.71
N ASN A 426 -7.26 -9.51 -24.50
CA ASN A 426 -6.42 -10.68 -24.25
C ASN A 426 -6.33 -10.98 -22.75
N ALA A 427 -6.29 -12.26 -22.42
CA ALA A 427 -5.97 -12.72 -21.08
C ALA A 427 -4.46 -12.61 -20.81
N GLY A 428 -4.09 -12.42 -19.55
CA GLY A 428 -2.70 -12.31 -19.12
C GLY A 428 -2.06 -13.67 -18.89
N SER A 429 -0.73 -13.70 -18.81
CA SER A 429 0.02 -14.93 -18.51
C SER A 429 0.33 -15.06 -17.02
N LEU A 430 0.38 -16.30 -16.53
CA LEU A 430 0.75 -16.67 -15.16
C LEU A 430 2.07 -17.44 -15.17
N ASN A 431 3.05 -16.99 -14.40
CA ASN A 431 4.32 -17.70 -14.19
C ASN A 431 4.52 -17.97 -12.70
N ILE A 432 4.79 -19.24 -12.35
CA ILE A 432 5.00 -19.67 -10.96
C ILE A 432 6.29 -20.48 -10.86
N GLU A 433 7.23 -20.02 -10.05
CA GLU A 433 8.46 -20.72 -9.70
C GLU A 433 8.47 -21.07 -8.21
N THR A 434 8.61 -22.36 -7.88
CA THR A 434 8.66 -22.83 -6.49
C THR A 434 9.32 -24.20 -6.33
N GLN A 435 9.54 -24.67 -5.09
CA GLN A 435 9.85 -26.09 -4.84
C GLN A 435 8.57 -26.92 -4.85
N LYS A 436 7.52 -26.43 -4.18
CA LYS A 436 6.26 -27.17 -3.99
C LYS A 436 5.04 -26.33 -4.32
N LEU A 437 4.16 -26.86 -5.17
CA LEU A 437 2.84 -26.29 -5.42
C LEU A 437 1.76 -27.21 -4.86
N ILE A 438 0.85 -26.67 -4.05
CA ILE A 438 -0.31 -27.39 -3.50
C ILE A 438 -1.57 -26.61 -3.84
N ILE A 439 -2.55 -27.27 -4.46
CA ILE A 439 -3.86 -26.71 -4.80
C ILE A 439 -4.93 -27.65 -4.27
N THR A 440 -5.71 -27.19 -3.29
CA THR A 440 -6.70 -28.04 -2.59
C THR A 440 -8.01 -27.31 -2.30
N GLY A 441 -9.03 -28.08 -1.91
CA GLY A 441 -10.29 -27.54 -1.37
C GLY A 441 -11.10 -26.68 -2.34
N GLY A 442 -10.96 -26.88 -3.65
CA GLY A 442 -11.63 -26.08 -4.68
C GLY A 442 -10.85 -24.86 -5.17
N ALA A 443 -9.61 -24.63 -4.73
CA ALA A 443 -8.82 -23.49 -5.21
C ALA A 443 -8.35 -23.62 -6.66
N GLN A 444 -8.12 -22.49 -7.32
CA GLN A 444 -7.87 -22.44 -8.76
C GLN A 444 -6.70 -21.54 -9.16
N ILE A 445 -5.99 -21.96 -10.19
CA ILE A 445 -5.06 -21.10 -10.96
C ILE A 445 -5.60 -21.07 -12.37
N ALA A 446 -5.95 -19.89 -12.88
CA ALA A 446 -6.64 -19.86 -14.15
C ALA A 446 -6.40 -18.61 -14.99
N THR A 447 -6.16 -18.86 -16.28
CA THR A 447 -6.28 -17.87 -17.35
C THR A 447 -7.49 -18.25 -18.19
N SER A 448 -8.31 -17.28 -18.54
CA SER A 448 -9.46 -17.52 -19.40
C SER A 448 -9.67 -16.34 -20.33
N VAL A 449 -10.05 -16.63 -21.57
CA VAL A 449 -10.42 -15.62 -22.55
C VAL A 449 -11.85 -15.81 -23.00
N ARG A 450 -12.48 -14.68 -23.28
CA ARG A 450 -13.82 -14.56 -23.85
C ARG A 450 -13.76 -13.67 -25.08
N ASN A 451 -14.79 -13.72 -25.92
CA ASN A 451 -14.87 -12.93 -27.16
C ASN A 451 -13.65 -13.15 -28.08
N SER A 452 -13.39 -12.24 -29.02
CA SER A 452 -12.35 -12.44 -30.04
C SER A 452 -10.89 -12.31 -29.56
N GLY A 453 -10.65 -12.26 -28.24
CA GLY A 453 -9.32 -12.17 -27.64
C GLY A 453 -8.52 -13.47 -27.65
N LYS A 454 -7.22 -13.37 -27.31
CA LYS A 454 -6.32 -14.51 -27.09
C LYS A 454 -6.20 -14.87 -25.60
N GLY A 455 -6.18 -16.16 -25.32
CA GLY A 455 -5.88 -16.72 -24.01
C GLY A 455 -4.41 -16.56 -23.63
N GLY A 456 -4.15 -16.43 -22.33
CA GLY A 456 -2.82 -16.26 -21.76
C GLY A 456 -2.21 -17.58 -21.33
N ASN A 457 -0.88 -17.64 -21.29
CA ASN A 457 -0.17 -18.88 -20.95
C ASN A 457 -0.10 -19.09 -19.44
N ILE A 458 -0.05 -20.34 -19.01
CA ILE A 458 0.32 -20.71 -17.64
C ILE A 458 1.62 -21.51 -17.69
N THR A 459 2.66 -21.00 -17.03
CA THR A 459 3.94 -21.70 -16.85
C THR A 459 4.18 -21.95 -15.38
N ILE A 460 4.32 -23.22 -15.00
CA ILE A 460 4.60 -23.63 -13.62
C ILE A 460 5.87 -24.46 -13.59
N GLN A 461 6.84 -24.00 -12.81
CA GLN A 461 8.05 -24.73 -12.47
C GLN A 461 8.07 -25.00 -10.97
N ALA A 462 7.76 -26.25 -10.60
CA ALA A 462 7.79 -26.70 -9.21
C ALA A 462 8.84 -27.81 -9.07
N LEU A 463 10.03 -27.51 -8.55
CA LEU A 463 11.17 -28.43 -8.65
C LEU A 463 10.91 -29.81 -8.00
N ASP A 464 10.18 -29.84 -6.88
CA ASP A 464 9.95 -31.09 -6.14
C ASP A 464 8.59 -31.72 -6.48
N THR A 465 7.48 -31.00 -6.23
CA THR A 465 6.14 -31.61 -6.34
C THR A 465 5.05 -30.60 -6.66
N ILE A 466 4.10 -31.04 -7.48
CA ILE A 466 2.79 -30.43 -7.66
C ILE A 466 1.71 -31.41 -7.17
N LEU A 467 0.90 -30.96 -6.20
CA LEU A 467 -0.28 -31.67 -5.71
C LEU A 467 -1.54 -30.86 -6.03
N VAL A 468 -2.47 -31.45 -6.77
CA VAL A 468 -3.78 -30.88 -7.08
C VAL A 468 -4.85 -31.88 -6.60
N SER A 469 -5.58 -31.55 -5.53
CA SER A 469 -6.42 -32.54 -4.84
C SER A 469 -7.74 -31.95 -4.34
N GLY A 470 -8.83 -32.67 -4.60
CA GLY A 470 -10.14 -32.34 -4.05
C GLY A 470 -10.96 -31.34 -4.86
N THR A 471 -12.07 -30.93 -4.24
CA THR A 471 -13.04 -29.98 -4.75
C THR A 471 -13.49 -29.06 -3.61
N SER A 472 -14.23 -28.00 -3.91
CA SER A 472 -14.97 -27.25 -2.90
C SER A 472 -16.11 -28.11 -2.35
N SER A 473 -16.67 -27.72 -1.20
CA SER A 473 -17.86 -28.36 -0.63
C SER A 473 -19.13 -28.16 -1.47
N GLN A 474 -19.12 -27.22 -2.42
CA GLN A 474 -20.23 -26.97 -3.36
C GLN A 474 -20.14 -27.83 -4.63
N ALA A 475 -19.12 -28.68 -4.75
CA ALA A 475 -18.99 -29.55 -5.90
C ALA A 475 -20.16 -30.54 -5.96
N THR A 476 -20.96 -30.42 -7.01
CA THR A 476 -21.98 -31.40 -7.36
C THR A 476 -21.38 -32.46 -8.29
N ALA A 477 -22.17 -33.47 -8.66
CA ALA A 477 -21.81 -34.41 -9.72
C ALA A 477 -21.66 -33.74 -11.12
N SER A 478 -21.84 -32.41 -11.21
CA SER A 478 -21.62 -31.64 -12.43
C SER A 478 -20.18 -31.74 -12.94
N PHE A 479 -20.05 -31.68 -14.25
CA PHE A 479 -18.77 -31.57 -14.96
C PHE A 479 -18.19 -30.14 -14.92
N SER A 480 -18.83 -29.20 -14.22
CA SER A 480 -18.31 -27.85 -14.05
C SER A 480 -16.97 -27.85 -13.33
N ASP A 481 -16.04 -27.04 -13.84
CA ASP A 481 -14.73 -26.82 -13.24
C ASP A 481 -14.77 -25.79 -12.10
N SER A 482 -15.87 -25.02 -11.97
CA SER A 482 -16.04 -23.92 -10.99
C SER A 482 -15.82 -24.31 -9.52
N ASN A 483 -16.01 -25.59 -9.19
CA ASN A 483 -15.89 -26.10 -7.82
C ASN A 483 -14.72 -27.07 -7.64
N ARG A 484 -13.88 -27.27 -8.66
CA ARG A 484 -12.77 -28.22 -8.59
C ARG A 484 -11.49 -27.51 -8.22
N SER A 485 -10.64 -28.17 -7.44
CA SER A 485 -9.26 -27.72 -7.37
C SER A 485 -8.62 -27.91 -8.74
N GLY A 486 -7.89 -26.91 -9.22
CA GLY A 486 -7.29 -27.08 -10.53
C GLY A 486 -6.45 -25.95 -11.09
N ILE A 487 -5.86 -26.30 -12.23
CA ILE A 487 -5.11 -25.39 -13.10
C ILE A 487 -5.84 -25.39 -14.44
N PHE A 488 -6.36 -24.24 -14.83
CA PHE A 488 -7.27 -24.10 -15.97
C PHE A 488 -6.76 -23.05 -16.94
N ILE A 489 -6.57 -23.45 -18.19
CA ILE A 489 -6.47 -22.52 -19.30
C ILE A 489 -7.69 -22.72 -20.20
N GLY A 490 -8.40 -21.64 -20.49
CA GLY A 490 -9.72 -21.72 -21.11
C GLY A 490 -9.98 -20.65 -22.16
N ALA A 491 -10.66 -21.04 -23.23
CA ALA A 491 -11.37 -20.11 -24.10
C ALA A 491 -12.85 -20.45 -24.08
N GLU A 492 -13.68 -19.46 -23.75
CA GLU A 492 -15.11 -19.66 -23.60
C GLU A 492 -15.87 -19.69 -24.93
N ALA A 493 -17.16 -20.04 -24.87
CA ALA A 493 -18.02 -20.06 -26.05
C ALA A 493 -18.05 -18.69 -26.73
N GLY A 494 -17.76 -18.67 -28.03
CA GLY A 494 -17.64 -17.44 -28.82
C GLY A 494 -16.22 -16.87 -28.89
N ALA A 495 -15.24 -17.48 -28.22
CA ALA A 495 -13.86 -17.05 -28.34
C ALA A 495 -13.27 -17.34 -29.72
N THR A 496 -12.54 -16.38 -30.32
CA THR A 496 -11.93 -16.55 -31.66
C THR A 496 -10.41 -16.41 -31.73
N GLY A 497 -9.71 -15.98 -30.66
CA GLY A 497 -8.25 -16.00 -30.57
C GLY A 497 -7.70 -17.12 -29.69
N ASP A 498 -6.54 -17.68 -30.06
CA ASP A 498 -5.93 -18.90 -29.47
C ASP A 498 -6.00 -18.99 -27.94
N VAL A 499 -6.31 -20.18 -27.40
CA VAL A 499 -6.48 -20.45 -25.95
C VAL A 499 -5.21 -20.25 -25.11
N GLY A 500 -4.03 -20.25 -25.75
CA GLY A 500 -2.72 -20.25 -25.06
C GLY A 500 -2.26 -21.65 -24.66
N ASN A 501 -1.12 -21.74 -23.96
CA ASN A 501 -0.52 -23.01 -23.54
C ASN A 501 -0.40 -23.13 -22.02
N LEU A 502 -0.55 -24.35 -21.53
CA LEU A 502 -0.20 -24.76 -20.17
C LEU A 502 1.11 -25.55 -20.21
N ASN A 503 2.14 -25.05 -19.54
CA ASN A 503 3.44 -25.71 -19.44
C ASN A 503 3.76 -25.98 -17.96
N ILE A 504 3.88 -27.25 -17.59
CA ILE A 504 4.17 -27.68 -16.21
C ILE A 504 5.47 -28.47 -16.20
N THR A 505 6.39 -28.08 -15.33
CA THR A 505 7.62 -28.83 -15.05
C THR A 505 7.70 -29.15 -13.56
N THR A 506 7.86 -30.43 -13.21
CA THR A 506 8.01 -30.86 -11.81
C THR A 506 8.67 -32.23 -11.64
N GLY A 507 9.24 -32.51 -10.47
CA GLY A 507 9.71 -33.86 -10.12
C GLY A 507 8.56 -34.87 -9.94
N LEU A 508 7.44 -34.44 -9.37
CA LEU A 508 6.26 -35.29 -9.15
C LEU A 508 4.96 -34.51 -9.35
N LEU A 509 4.09 -35.00 -10.23
CA LEU A 509 2.74 -34.48 -10.41
C LEU A 509 1.69 -35.46 -9.86
N THR A 510 0.90 -35.02 -8.88
CA THR A 510 -0.25 -35.76 -8.35
C THR A 510 -1.54 -34.98 -8.58
N VAL A 511 -2.50 -35.61 -9.25
CA VAL A 511 -3.87 -35.08 -9.44
C VAL A 511 -4.87 -36.12 -8.96
N GLU A 512 -5.64 -35.80 -7.94
CA GLU A 512 -6.50 -36.78 -7.25
C GLU A 512 -7.80 -36.18 -6.70
N ASN A 513 -8.68 -37.03 -6.18
CA ASN A 513 -9.88 -36.64 -5.44
C ASN A 513 -10.82 -35.68 -6.19
N GLY A 514 -10.94 -35.82 -7.52
CA GLY A 514 -11.84 -35.02 -8.35
C GLY A 514 -11.27 -33.67 -8.81
N ALA A 515 -10.02 -33.38 -8.47
CA ALA A 515 -9.30 -32.22 -8.97
C ALA A 515 -8.97 -32.36 -10.47
N ARG A 516 -8.64 -31.25 -11.14
CA ARG A 516 -8.44 -31.24 -12.60
C ARG A 516 -7.32 -30.30 -13.03
N ILE A 517 -6.60 -30.71 -14.08
CA ILE A 517 -5.76 -29.83 -14.89
C ILE A 517 -6.32 -29.87 -16.31
N SER A 518 -6.57 -28.70 -16.91
CA SER A 518 -7.24 -28.64 -18.21
C SER A 518 -6.74 -27.50 -19.08
N ALA A 519 -6.56 -27.80 -20.37
CA ALA A 519 -6.51 -26.81 -21.43
C ALA A 519 -7.74 -27.03 -22.34
N ALA A 520 -8.74 -26.16 -22.20
CA ALA A 520 -10.03 -26.33 -22.86
C ALA A 520 -10.32 -25.21 -23.86
N ASN A 521 -10.74 -25.58 -25.07
CA ASN A 521 -11.22 -24.66 -26.08
C ASN A 521 -12.71 -24.91 -26.35
N PHE A 522 -13.56 -23.98 -25.94
CA PHE A 522 -14.99 -23.98 -26.25
C PHE A 522 -15.35 -22.97 -27.36
N GLY A 523 -14.36 -22.32 -27.99
CA GLY A 523 -14.49 -21.38 -29.09
C GLY A 523 -14.71 -22.04 -30.46
N SER A 524 -15.11 -21.26 -31.45
CA SER A 524 -15.66 -21.78 -32.73
C SER A 524 -14.69 -21.77 -33.92
N SER A 525 -13.41 -21.37 -33.77
CA SER A 525 -12.53 -21.14 -34.93
C SER A 525 -10.99 -21.24 -34.75
N GLN A 526 -10.44 -21.95 -33.74
CA GLN A 526 -9.01 -21.81 -33.37
C GLN A 526 -8.16 -23.09 -33.39
N VAL A 527 -6.83 -22.90 -33.40
CA VAL A 527 -5.83 -23.91 -33.02
C VAL A 527 -5.98 -24.18 -31.51
N GLY A 528 -6.10 -25.45 -31.09
CA GLY A 528 -6.24 -25.80 -29.68
C GLY A 528 -5.04 -25.35 -28.83
N GLY A 529 -5.25 -25.09 -27.55
CA GLY A 529 -4.17 -24.89 -26.58
C GLY A 529 -3.51 -26.21 -26.21
N ASN A 530 -2.18 -26.24 -26.05
CA ASN A 530 -1.47 -27.43 -25.61
C ASN A 530 -1.29 -27.43 -24.09
N ALA A 531 -1.41 -28.60 -23.47
CA ALA A 531 -0.95 -28.85 -22.12
C ALA A 531 0.29 -29.76 -22.16
N THR A 532 1.46 -29.21 -21.82
CA THR A 532 2.74 -29.90 -21.81
C THR A 532 3.17 -30.17 -20.38
N PHE A 533 3.51 -31.42 -20.08
CA PHE A 533 3.97 -31.85 -18.77
C PHE A 533 5.38 -32.44 -18.90
N THR A 534 6.34 -31.84 -18.22
CA THR A 534 7.74 -32.27 -18.19
C THR A 534 8.06 -32.76 -16.79
N LEU A 535 8.48 -34.02 -16.68
CA LEU A 535 8.98 -34.56 -15.42
C LEU A 535 10.50 -34.44 -15.38
N SER A 536 11.03 -33.65 -14.44
CA SER A 536 12.46 -33.52 -14.20
C SER A 536 12.93 -34.60 -13.24
N TRP A 537 13.78 -35.51 -13.71
CA TRP A 537 14.34 -36.62 -12.93
C TRP A 537 15.56 -36.21 -12.12
#